data_AF-A0A8T2R4E8-F1
#
_entry.id   AF-A0A8T2R4E8-F1
#
_cell.length_a   1.000
_cell.length_b   1.000
_cell.length_c   1.000
_cell.angle_alpha   90.00
_cell.angle_beta   90.00
_cell.angle_gamma   90.00
#
_symmetry.space_group_name_H-M   'P 1'
#
loop_
_entity.id
_entity.type
_entity.pdbx_description
1 polymer ?
#
loop_
_entity_poly.entity_id
_entity_poly.type
_entity_poly.pdbx_seq_one_letter_code
_entity_poly.pdbx_strand_id
1 'polypeptide(L)'
;MDGRLECLYHGWQFEGDGQCVRIPQLPAGAKIPATACARTYTVHNSQGVIWIWMGDRKKADIRNIPHFDQFDDPTNMDISTIHVLPYDHSILLENLMDPAHIPISHDRTDPSARRENAQALKFEILERTSRGFCGRYGESSKDDWTFKFRFQAPCIIQNEREIQRKDGYPAKFMAIFMCTPAGQGKSMLIARFAQTGKQRLFSAIPEWLIHQVSNKVFEQDMGFLASQNEALLREGVPTGRLYLNLKSSDVLVLEYRKWLDKVGHGMPYYIGHRSLSLPAKEALLEASPAGFLASTASSQPVKGALGGLFAADLTNRYFRHVVHCSKCRAAFQKLKSMQKLSIILALVSVISALIVLRRPWRLVSVVVGSVALAVLYLCQQAINMLTTNEMRTHRKTV
;
A
#
# COMPACT_ATOMS: atom_id res chain seq x y z
N MET A 1 -17.45 9.96 19.72
CA MET A 1 -18.57 10.88 20.06
C MET A 1 -17.95 12.07 20.77
N ASP A 2 -18.14 13.31 20.29
CA ASP A 2 -17.59 14.52 20.93
C ASP A 2 -16.08 14.46 21.27
N GLY A 3 -15.27 13.92 20.35
CA GLY A 3 -13.82 13.75 20.54
C GLY A 3 -13.40 12.51 21.33
N ARG A 4 -14.33 11.77 21.94
CA ARG A 4 -14.04 10.54 22.70
C ARG A 4 -14.13 9.28 21.86
N LEU A 5 -13.31 8.29 22.25
CA LEU A 5 -13.40 6.93 21.74
C LEU A 5 -14.53 6.19 22.48
N GLU A 6 -15.50 5.64 21.74
CA GLU A 6 -16.59 4.85 22.32
C GLU A 6 -16.50 3.39 21.87
N CYS A 7 -16.54 2.46 22.82
CA CYS A 7 -16.60 1.03 22.55
C CYS A 7 -17.98 0.68 21.97
N LEU A 8 -18.01 0.13 20.74
CA LEU A 8 -19.25 -0.24 20.06
C LEU A 8 -20.05 -1.37 20.75
N TYR A 9 -19.41 -2.15 21.63
CA TYR A 9 -20.08 -3.27 22.27
C TYR A 9 -20.90 -2.84 23.49
N HIS A 10 -20.33 -2.01 24.36
CA HIS A 10 -20.95 -1.65 25.64
C HIS A 10 -21.05 -0.13 25.87
N GLY A 11 -20.59 0.70 24.94
CA GLY A 11 -20.69 2.16 25.01
C GLY A 11 -19.75 2.81 26.03
N TRP A 12 -18.70 2.13 26.47
CA TRP A 12 -17.67 2.73 27.33
C TRP A 12 -16.95 3.84 26.56
N GLN A 13 -16.74 4.99 27.18
CA GLN A 13 -16.07 6.12 26.54
C GLN A 13 -14.73 6.43 27.20
N PHE A 14 -13.73 6.74 26.38
CA PHE A 14 -12.36 7.04 26.78
C PHE A 14 -11.89 8.37 26.17
N GLU A 15 -11.14 9.14 26.95
CA GLU A 15 -10.46 10.36 26.51
C GLU A 15 -9.13 10.04 25.80
N GLY A 16 -8.51 11.06 25.21
CA GLY A 16 -7.25 10.92 24.46
C GLY A 16 -6.03 10.51 25.32
N ASP A 17 -6.10 10.69 26.63
CA ASP A 17 -5.10 10.23 27.60
C ASP A 17 -5.39 8.80 28.13
N GLY A 18 -6.43 8.16 27.61
CA GLY A 18 -6.84 6.80 27.94
C GLY A 18 -7.80 6.70 29.12
N GLN A 19 -8.10 7.79 29.83
CA GLN A 19 -9.01 7.74 30.97
C GLN A 19 -10.43 7.35 30.54
N CYS A 20 -11.03 6.36 31.20
CA CYS A 20 -12.45 6.07 31.01
C CYS A 20 -13.30 7.12 31.72
N VAL A 21 -14.20 7.77 30.97
CA VAL A 21 -15.04 8.87 31.45
C VAL A 21 -16.53 8.54 31.45
N ARG A 22 -16.92 7.42 30.83
CA ARG A 22 -18.31 6.95 30.85
C ARG A 22 -18.37 5.43 30.77
N ILE A 23 -19.14 4.84 31.67
CA ILE A 23 -19.53 3.43 31.63
C ILE A 23 -21.06 3.39 31.75
N PRO A 24 -21.80 3.15 30.66
CA PRO A 24 -23.27 3.18 30.70
C PRO A 24 -23.89 2.17 31.68
N GLN A 25 -23.16 1.09 32.00
CA GLN A 25 -23.61 0.03 32.90
C GLN A 25 -23.34 0.33 34.38
N LEU A 26 -22.67 1.45 34.71
CA LEU A 26 -22.48 1.82 36.11
C LEU A 26 -23.77 2.45 36.69
N PRO A 27 -24.15 2.12 37.93
CA PRO A 27 -25.24 2.80 38.62
C PRO A 27 -25.05 4.32 38.66
N ALA A 28 -26.14 5.07 38.63
CA ALA A 28 -26.10 6.52 38.73
C ALA A 28 -25.35 6.96 40.00
N GLY A 29 -24.37 7.87 39.84
CA GLY A 29 -23.53 8.35 40.94
C GLY A 29 -22.38 7.42 41.35
N ALA A 30 -22.27 6.21 40.78
CA ALA A 30 -21.11 5.35 41.03
C ALA A 30 -19.84 5.92 40.40
N LYS A 31 -18.70 5.79 41.09
CA LYS A 31 -17.40 6.21 40.59
C LYS A 31 -16.86 5.22 39.56
N ILE A 32 -16.29 5.73 38.48
CA ILE A 32 -15.54 4.91 37.52
C ILE A 32 -14.26 4.40 38.20
N PRO A 33 -13.95 3.09 38.13
CA PRO A 33 -12.71 2.54 38.68
C PRO A 33 -11.48 3.23 38.08
N ALA A 34 -10.50 3.59 38.92
CA ALA A 34 -9.26 4.23 38.44
C ALA A 34 -8.44 3.34 37.49
N THR A 35 -8.65 2.02 37.55
CA THR A 35 -8.04 1.03 36.66
C THR A 35 -8.72 0.94 35.29
N ALA A 36 -9.89 1.57 35.11
CA ALA A 36 -10.54 1.70 33.81
C ALA A 36 -9.80 2.75 32.96
N CYS A 37 -8.66 2.36 32.42
CA CYS A 37 -7.81 3.20 31.60
C CYS A 37 -7.26 2.39 30.42
N ALA A 38 -7.35 2.97 29.22
CA ALA A 38 -6.79 2.38 28.01
C ALA A 38 -5.29 2.68 27.91
N ARG A 39 -4.54 1.77 27.29
CA ARG A 39 -3.13 2.04 26.96
C ARG A 39 -3.05 3.15 25.91
N THR A 40 -2.23 4.15 26.19
CA THR A 40 -1.93 5.26 25.25
C THR A 40 -0.53 5.18 24.70
N TYR A 41 -0.33 5.77 23.52
CA TYR A 41 0.97 5.94 22.88
C TYR A 41 1.25 7.42 22.63
N THR A 42 2.53 7.81 22.64
CA THR A 42 2.92 9.14 22.17
C THR A 42 2.82 9.14 20.64
N VAL A 43 2.01 10.05 20.11
CA VAL A 43 1.79 10.20 18.67
C VAL A 43 2.23 11.58 18.22
N HIS A 44 2.69 11.68 16.97
CA HIS A 44 3.01 12.96 16.37
C HIS A 44 2.63 12.97 14.89
N ASN A 45 2.02 14.05 14.43
CA ASN A 45 1.73 14.25 13.00
C ASN A 45 2.89 15.02 12.38
N SER A 46 3.59 14.42 11.42
CA SER A 46 4.65 15.08 10.67
C SER A 46 4.51 14.76 9.18
N GLN A 47 4.51 15.80 8.36
CA GLN A 47 4.44 15.74 6.89
C GLN A 47 3.33 14.82 6.34
N GLY A 48 2.15 14.83 6.98
CA GLY A 48 0.98 14.03 6.56
C GLY A 48 0.99 12.57 7.02
N VAL A 49 1.95 12.17 7.87
CA VAL A 49 2.05 10.83 8.45
C VAL A 49 1.92 10.90 9.97
N ILE A 50 1.10 10.00 10.54
CA ILE A 50 0.99 9.83 11.99
C ILE A 50 2.07 8.85 12.44
N TRP A 51 3.02 9.35 13.23
CA TRP A 51 4.09 8.58 13.86
C TRP A 51 3.67 8.16 15.26
N ILE A 52 4.00 6.92 15.62
CA ILE A 52 3.68 6.35 16.93
C ILE A 52 4.98 5.88 17.59
N TRP A 53 5.22 6.35 18.82
CA TRP A 53 6.30 5.80 19.64
C TRP A 53 5.81 4.61 20.44
N MET A 54 6.31 3.43 20.09
CA MET A 54 5.91 2.15 20.69
C MET A 54 6.63 1.82 22.01
N GLY A 55 7.70 2.56 22.33
CA GLY A 55 8.51 2.37 23.54
C GLY A 55 7.99 3.12 24.77
N ASP A 56 8.87 3.30 25.76
CA ASP A 56 8.58 4.13 26.92
C ASP A 56 8.28 5.58 26.50
N ARG A 57 7.09 6.08 26.84
CA ARG A 57 6.60 7.42 26.49
C ARG A 57 7.58 8.53 26.91
N LYS A 58 8.31 8.35 28.01
CA LYS A 58 9.29 9.34 28.50
C LYS A 58 10.53 9.47 27.59
N LYS A 59 10.76 8.48 26.73
CA LYS A 59 11.88 8.44 25.77
C LYS A 59 11.46 8.87 24.36
N ALA A 60 10.19 9.23 24.15
CA ALA A 60 9.74 9.72 22.87
C ALA A 60 10.40 11.07 22.56
N ASP A 61 11.05 11.16 21.40
CA ASP A 61 11.70 12.39 20.94
C ASP A 61 11.36 12.61 19.47
N ILE A 62 10.73 13.75 19.20
CA ILE A 62 10.28 14.18 17.88
C ILE A 62 11.43 14.27 16.87
N ARG A 63 12.66 14.58 17.35
CA ARG A 63 13.86 14.72 16.50
C ARG A 63 14.28 13.40 15.85
N ASN A 64 13.75 12.26 16.33
CA ASN A 64 13.99 10.95 15.73
C ASN A 64 13.06 10.66 14.53
N ILE A 65 12.04 11.49 14.29
CA ILE A 65 11.19 11.37 13.12
C ILE A 65 11.97 11.91 11.91
N PRO A 66 12.12 11.11 10.84
CA PRO A 66 12.80 11.58 9.65
C PRO A 66 12.00 12.68 8.97
N HIS A 67 12.74 13.67 8.48
CA HIS A 67 12.19 14.81 7.74
C HIS A 67 12.56 14.68 6.26
N PHE A 68 11.62 15.01 5.38
CA PHE A 68 11.77 14.87 3.93
C PHE A 68 11.46 16.18 3.23
N ASP A 69 12.49 16.97 2.89
CA ASP A 69 12.36 18.33 2.34
C ASP A 69 11.42 18.44 1.13
N GLN A 70 11.32 17.39 0.32
CA GLN A 70 10.49 17.34 -0.89
C GLN A 70 8.99 17.48 -0.58
N PHE A 71 8.57 17.22 0.66
CA PHE A 71 7.18 17.33 1.10
C PHE A 71 6.87 18.65 1.81
N ASP A 72 7.85 19.54 1.98
CA ASP A 72 7.63 20.85 2.59
C ASP A 72 7.12 21.89 1.60
N ASP A 73 7.53 21.77 0.32
CA ASP A 73 7.12 22.69 -0.74
C ASP A 73 5.81 22.22 -1.38
N PRO A 74 4.68 22.93 -1.17
CA PRO A 74 3.39 22.56 -1.73
C PRO A 74 3.32 22.72 -3.25
N THR A 75 4.34 23.29 -3.91
CA THR A 75 4.45 23.36 -5.37
C THR A 75 5.02 22.08 -5.98
N ASN A 76 5.61 21.20 -5.18
CA ASN A 76 5.99 19.87 -5.61
C ASN A 76 4.74 19.03 -5.89
N MET A 77 4.90 18.04 -6.76
CA MET A 77 3.89 17.02 -6.95
C MET A 77 4.16 15.92 -5.92
N ASP A 78 3.19 15.63 -5.07
CA ASP A 78 3.26 14.52 -4.12
C ASP A 78 2.06 13.56 -4.28
N ILE A 79 2.34 12.26 -4.22
CA ILE A 79 1.31 11.20 -4.23
C ILE A 79 1.64 10.23 -3.11
N SER A 80 0.64 9.89 -2.32
CA SER A 80 0.80 8.93 -1.23
C SER A 80 -0.28 7.84 -1.28
N THR A 81 0.14 6.59 -1.18
CA THR A 81 -0.75 5.43 -1.09
C THR A 81 -0.45 4.61 0.15
N ILE A 82 -1.45 3.86 0.59
CA ILE A 82 -1.35 2.91 1.70
C ILE A 82 -1.84 1.54 1.23
N HIS A 83 -1.12 0.49 1.64
CA HIS A 83 -1.41 -0.89 1.30
C HIS A 83 -1.19 -1.82 2.50
N VAL A 84 -2.13 -2.73 2.77
CA VAL A 84 -1.93 -3.84 3.71
C VAL A 84 -1.76 -5.15 2.93
N LEU A 85 -0.61 -5.80 3.08
CA LEU A 85 -0.14 -6.87 2.21
C LEU A 85 -0.04 -8.22 2.95
N PRO A 86 -0.33 -9.36 2.30
CA PRO A 86 -0.41 -10.69 2.90
C PRO A 86 0.96 -11.40 2.99
N TYR A 87 2.01 -10.67 3.35
CA TYR A 87 3.35 -11.22 3.57
C TYR A 87 4.14 -10.35 4.55
N ASP A 88 5.18 -10.92 5.14
CA ASP A 88 5.95 -10.28 6.20
C ASP A 88 6.66 -9.00 5.70
N HIS A 89 6.76 -8.02 6.59
CA HIS A 89 7.39 -6.73 6.30
C HIS A 89 8.85 -6.85 5.82
N SER A 90 9.59 -7.89 6.26
CA SER A 90 10.96 -8.11 5.84
C SER A 90 11.07 -8.55 4.37
N ILE A 91 10.05 -9.26 3.86
CA ILE A 91 9.93 -9.66 2.45
C ILE A 91 9.58 -8.45 1.59
N LEU A 92 8.68 -7.60 2.09
CA LEU A 92 8.35 -6.34 1.43
C LEU A 92 9.58 -5.43 1.32
N LEU A 93 10.33 -5.25 2.42
CA LEU A 93 11.56 -4.46 2.42
C LEU A 93 12.58 -5.03 1.43
N GLU A 94 12.80 -6.34 1.42
CA GLU A 94 13.69 -7.00 0.45
C GLU A 94 13.27 -6.70 -1.00
N ASN A 95 12.00 -6.87 -1.34
CA ASN A 95 11.48 -6.59 -2.68
C ASN A 95 11.69 -5.12 -3.10
N LEU A 96 11.46 -4.17 -2.20
CA LEU A 96 11.67 -2.73 -2.45
C LEU A 96 13.16 -2.34 -2.57
N MET A 97 14.07 -3.20 -2.13
CA MET A 97 15.52 -3.01 -2.26
C MET A 97 16.11 -3.68 -3.50
N ASP A 98 15.32 -4.45 -4.24
CA ASP A 98 15.78 -5.16 -5.43
C ASP A 98 15.37 -4.40 -6.71
N PRO A 99 16.25 -3.56 -7.29
CA PRO A 99 15.95 -2.91 -8.56
C PRO A 99 15.96 -3.87 -9.77
N ALA A 100 16.50 -5.09 -9.66
CA ALA A 100 16.69 -5.99 -10.80
C ALA A 100 15.39 -6.64 -11.27
N HIS A 101 14.41 -6.86 -10.38
CA HIS A 101 13.11 -7.40 -10.77
C HIS A 101 12.23 -6.38 -11.52
N ILE A 102 12.45 -5.07 -11.36
CA ILE A 102 11.54 -4.02 -11.87
C ILE A 102 11.22 -4.19 -13.36
N PRO A 103 12.20 -4.34 -14.27
CA PRO A 103 11.91 -4.51 -15.71
C PRO A 103 11.21 -5.84 -16.03
N ILE A 104 11.34 -6.86 -15.17
CA ILE A 104 10.85 -8.22 -15.37
C ILE A 104 9.42 -8.40 -14.83
N SER A 105 9.19 -8.01 -13.58
CA SER A 105 7.89 -8.11 -12.90
C SER A 105 6.89 -7.09 -13.43
N HIS A 106 7.36 -5.86 -13.68
CA HIS A 106 6.50 -4.73 -14.06
C HIS A 106 6.57 -4.38 -15.55
N ASP A 107 6.91 -5.36 -16.41
CA ASP A 107 7.00 -5.15 -17.86
C ASP A 107 5.77 -4.42 -18.42
N ARG A 108 6.02 -3.25 -19.02
CA ARG A 108 5.03 -2.33 -19.61
C ARG A 108 3.94 -1.85 -18.65
N THR A 109 4.17 -1.95 -17.35
CA THR A 109 3.28 -1.38 -16.31
C THR A 109 3.52 0.12 -16.15
N ASP A 110 4.78 0.54 -16.29
CA ASP A 110 5.21 1.93 -16.41
C ASP A 110 6.10 2.07 -17.67
N PRO A 111 6.13 3.23 -18.35
CA PRO A 111 6.96 3.43 -19.55
C PRO A 111 8.45 3.10 -19.38
N SER A 112 8.97 3.19 -18.14
CA SER A 112 10.36 2.90 -17.78
C SER A 112 10.64 1.41 -17.50
N ALA A 113 9.62 0.63 -17.13
CA ALA A 113 9.75 -0.78 -16.80
C ALA A 113 9.54 -1.65 -18.05
N ARG A 114 10.59 -1.89 -18.82
CA ARG A 114 10.55 -2.73 -20.02
C ARG A 114 11.45 -3.94 -19.85
N ARG A 115 10.93 -5.15 -20.10
CA ARG A 115 11.70 -6.39 -19.94
C ARG A 115 13.03 -6.38 -20.70
N GLU A 116 13.04 -5.74 -21.86
CA GLU A 116 14.21 -5.65 -22.73
C GLU A 116 15.34 -4.77 -22.13
N ASN A 117 15.04 -3.97 -21.10
CA ASN A 117 16.02 -3.14 -20.38
C ASN A 117 16.69 -3.87 -19.20
N ALA A 118 16.35 -5.14 -18.95
CA ALA A 118 16.99 -5.92 -17.88
C ALA A 118 18.47 -6.13 -18.18
N GLN A 119 19.33 -5.76 -17.24
CA GLN A 119 20.79 -5.78 -17.39
C GLN A 119 21.48 -5.87 -16.03
N ALA A 120 22.80 -6.06 -16.04
CA ALA A 120 23.60 -6.00 -14.82
C ALA A 120 23.58 -4.58 -14.21
N LEU A 121 23.51 -4.53 -12.88
CA LEU A 121 23.56 -3.29 -12.12
C LEU A 121 24.90 -3.18 -11.38
N LYS A 122 25.29 -1.95 -11.09
CA LYS A 122 26.40 -1.63 -10.19
C LYS A 122 25.87 -1.00 -8.91
N PHE A 123 26.54 -1.30 -7.81
CA PHE A 123 26.16 -0.83 -6.48
C PHE A 123 27.41 -0.36 -5.74
N GLU A 124 27.23 0.66 -4.92
CA GLU A 124 28.24 1.11 -3.97
C GLU A 124 27.58 1.43 -2.63
N ILE A 125 28.11 0.84 -1.57
CA ILE A 125 27.65 1.11 -0.20
C ILE A 125 28.52 2.20 0.40
N LEU A 126 27.89 3.30 0.75
CA LEU A 126 28.55 4.52 1.22
C LEU A 126 28.61 4.58 2.76
N GLU A 127 27.60 4.00 3.43
CA GLU A 127 27.45 4.12 4.88
C GLU A 127 26.81 2.85 5.46
N ARG A 128 27.28 2.40 6.63
CA ARG A 128 26.66 1.34 7.43
C ARG A 128 26.59 1.76 8.90
N THR A 129 25.42 1.70 9.50
CA THR A 129 25.19 2.02 10.91
C THR A 129 24.29 0.97 11.57
N SER A 130 24.09 1.05 12.88
CA SER A 130 23.06 0.26 13.56
C SER A 130 21.65 0.66 13.14
N ARG A 131 21.47 1.88 12.62
CA ARG A 131 20.20 2.43 12.16
C ARG A 131 19.94 2.20 10.67
N GLY A 132 20.80 1.47 9.96
CA GLY A 132 20.59 1.10 8.56
C GLY A 132 21.83 1.34 7.70
N PHE A 133 21.64 1.63 6.42
CA PHE A 133 22.74 1.83 5.47
C PHE A 133 22.32 2.74 4.31
N CYS A 134 23.32 3.31 3.65
CA CYS A 134 23.15 4.17 2.48
C CYS A 134 24.05 3.68 1.34
N GLY A 135 23.57 3.82 0.11
CA GLY A 135 24.32 3.46 -1.07
C GLY A 135 23.84 4.19 -2.31
N ARG A 136 24.42 3.82 -3.44
CA ARG A 136 23.99 4.26 -4.77
C ARG A 136 24.01 3.09 -5.73
N TYR A 137 23.11 3.12 -6.71
CA TYR A 137 23.04 2.09 -7.74
C TYR A 137 22.68 2.67 -9.11
N GLY A 138 23.01 1.91 -10.15
CA GLY A 138 22.75 2.27 -11.53
C GLY A 138 23.07 1.13 -12.48
N GLU A 139 22.88 1.38 -13.77
CA GLU A 139 23.22 0.43 -14.83
C GLU A 139 24.75 0.24 -14.88
N SER A 140 25.22 -1.00 -14.99
CA SER A 140 26.67 -1.26 -15.05
C SER A 140 27.33 -0.75 -16.33
N SER A 141 26.54 -0.56 -17.39
CA SER A 141 26.96 -0.08 -18.71
C SER A 141 27.20 1.43 -18.78
N LYS A 142 26.78 2.19 -17.75
CA LYS A 142 26.90 3.64 -17.68
C LYS A 142 27.89 4.02 -16.58
N ASP A 143 28.60 5.13 -16.75
CA ASP A 143 29.52 5.64 -15.72
C ASP A 143 28.78 6.37 -14.59
N ASP A 144 27.61 6.92 -14.88
CA ASP A 144 26.81 7.67 -13.90
C ASP A 144 26.05 6.75 -12.91
N TRP A 145 25.56 7.36 -11.83
CA TRP A 145 24.69 6.71 -10.83
C TRP A 145 23.25 7.15 -11.05
N THR A 146 22.32 6.20 -11.01
CA THR A 146 20.91 6.49 -11.28
C THR A 146 20.15 6.89 -10.02
N PHE A 147 20.40 6.21 -8.91
CA PHE A 147 19.68 6.41 -7.66
C PHE A 147 20.63 6.46 -6.46
N LYS A 148 20.32 7.35 -5.52
CA LYS A 148 20.79 7.26 -4.13
C LYS A 148 19.76 6.49 -3.33
N PHE A 149 20.21 5.49 -2.59
CA PHE A 149 19.38 4.60 -1.79
C PHE A 149 19.71 4.78 -0.31
N ARG A 150 18.68 4.82 0.54
CA ARG A 150 18.84 4.74 2.00
C ARG A 150 17.83 3.79 2.61
N PHE A 151 18.32 2.89 3.44
CA PHE A 151 17.50 2.18 4.41
C PHE A 151 17.73 2.78 5.79
N GLN A 152 16.64 3.21 6.44
CA GLN A 152 16.63 3.73 7.80
C GLN A 152 15.68 2.90 8.67
N ALA A 153 16.25 2.30 9.69
CA ALA A 153 15.53 1.51 10.67
C ALA A 153 14.44 2.35 11.38
N PRO A 154 13.30 1.74 11.72
CA PRO A 154 13.05 0.31 11.59
C PRO A 154 12.53 -0.14 10.21
N CYS A 155 12.07 0.77 9.33
CA CYS A 155 11.21 0.37 8.21
C CYS A 155 11.20 1.29 6.98
N ILE A 156 12.13 2.22 6.87
CA ILE A 156 12.06 3.28 5.85
C ILE A 156 13.07 3.00 4.75
N ILE A 157 12.60 2.98 3.51
CA ILE A 157 13.43 2.98 2.31
C ILE A 157 13.23 4.29 1.58
N GLN A 158 14.31 4.87 1.09
CA GLN A 158 14.31 6.07 0.26
C GLN A 158 15.10 5.82 -1.01
N ASN A 159 14.54 6.20 -2.14
CA ASN A 159 15.21 6.28 -3.43
C ASN A 159 15.11 7.71 -3.96
N GLU A 160 16.26 8.35 -4.16
CA GLU A 160 16.34 9.70 -4.71
C GLU A 160 17.05 9.66 -6.08
N ARG A 161 16.48 10.38 -7.05
CA ARG A 161 17.07 10.57 -8.37
C ARG A 161 16.99 12.02 -8.78
N GLU A 162 18.09 12.54 -9.32
CA GLU A 162 18.11 13.82 -10.02
C GLU A 162 17.74 13.62 -11.49
N ILE A 163 16.85 14.47 -11.98
CA ILE A 163 16.31 14.48 -13.33
C ILE A 163 16.78 15.78 -13.98
N GLN A 164 17.68 15.64 -14.94
CA GLN A 164 18.13 16.76 -15.75
C GLN A 164 16.97 17.27 -16.63
N ARG A 165 16.58 18.52 -16.45
CA ARG A 165 15.51 19.15 -17.23
C ARG A 165 16.11 20.02 -18.33
N LYS A 166 15.35 20.18 -19.42
CA LYS A 166 15.73 21.00 -20.58
C LYS A 166 15.87 22.50 -20.25
N ASP A 167 15.29 22.95 -19.14
CA ASP A 167 15.34 24.34 -18.67
C ASP A 167 16.55 24.63 -17.76
N GLY A 168 17.46 23.67 -17.58
CA GLY A 168 18.71 23.86 -16.83
C GLY A 168 18.56 23.76 -15.30
N TYR A 169 17.35 23.63 -14.77
CA TYR A 169 17.10 23.44 -13.34
C TYR A 169 16.81 21.96 -13.05
N PRO A 170 17.68 21.22 -12.34
CA PRO A 170 17.47 19.80 -12.08
C PRO A 170 16.22 19.59 -11.23
N ALA A 171 15.32 18.71 -11.68
CA ALA A 171 14.22 18.23 -10.84
C ALA A 171 14.72 17.08 -9.97
N LYS A 172 14.19 16.97 -8.75
CA LYS A 172 14.43 15.81 -7.90
C LYS A 172 13.18 14.95 -7.87
N PHE A 173 13.38 13.64 -7.99
CA PHE A 173 12.37 12.64 -7.72
C PHE A 173 12.76 11.88 -6.46
N MET A 174 11.79 11.68 -5.57
CA MET A 174 11.97 10.92 -4.34
C MET A 174 10.83 9.90 -4.20
N ALA A 175 11.20 8.65 -3.96
CA ALA A 175 10.30 7.60 -3.52
C ALA A 175 10.64 7.21 -2.08
N ILE A 176 9.65 7.24 -1.19
CA ILE A 176 9.77 6.84 0.21
C ILE A 176 8.80 5.69 0.45
N PHE A 177 9.29 4.62 1.05
CA PHE A 177 8.49 3.47 1.43
C PHE A 177 8.64 3.24 2.94
N MET A 178 7.53 3.30 3.68
CA MET A 178 7.50 3.01 5.11
C MET A 178 6.79 1.67 5.32
N CYS A 179 7.55 0.63 5.69
CA CYS A 179 7.14 -0.76 5.66
C CYS A 179 7.02 -1.35 7.06
N THR A 180 5.84 -1.25 7.66
CA THR A 180 5.62 -1.65 9.06
C THR A 180 4.96 -3.03 9.16
N PRO A 181 5.19 -3.81 10.23
CA PRO A 181 4.39 -5.00 10.51
C PRO A 181 2.94 -4.61 10.79
N ALA A 182 1.98 -5.24 10.11
CA ALA A 182 0.54 -5.09 10.39
C ALA A 182 -0.01 -6.25 11.23
N GLY A 183 0.77 -7.32 11.34
CA GLY A 183 0.47 -8.56 12.03
C GLY A 183 1.52 -9.59 11.65
N GLN A 184 1.45 -10.79 12.25
CA GLN A 184 2.39 -11.83 11.88
C GLN A 184 2.15 -12.30 10.43
N GLY A 185 3.20 -12.25 9.60
CA GLY A 185 3.08 -12.56 8.16
C GLY A 185 2.27 -11.54 7.36
N LYS A 186 2.02 -10.34 7.92
CA LYS A 186 1.29 -9.25 7.25
C LYS A 186 2.06 -7.95 7.40
N SER A 187 2.04 -7.12 6.36
CA SER A 187 2.74 -5.84 6.35
C SER A 187 1.82 -4.70 5.95
N MET A 188 2.16 -3.49 6.38
CA MET A 188 1.56 -2.25 5.92
C MET A 188 2.62 -1.38 5.29
N LEU A 189 2.35 -0.95 4.06
CA LEU A 189 3.17 -0.04 3.29
C LEU A 189 2.50 1.32 3.22
N ILE A 190 3.24 2.39 3.53
CA ILE A 190 2.95 3.73 3.07
C ILE A 190 3.98 4.07 1.99
N ALA A 191 3.54 4.20 0.75
CA ALA A 191 4.38 4.59 -0.38
C ALA A 191 4.12 6.05 -0.72
N ARG A 192 5.17 6.86 -0.80
CA ARG A 192 5.10 8.28 -1.09
C ARG A 192 6.07 8.64 -2.20
N PHE A 193 5.58 9.37 -3.18
CA PHE A 193 6.37 9.86 -4.31
C PHE A 193 6.30 11.37 -4.33
N ALA A 194 7.43 12.02 -4.44
CA ALA A 194 7.51 13.47 -4.60
C ALA A 194 8.40 13.82 -5.80
N GLN A 195 8.00 14.81 -6.58
CA GLN A 195 8.80 15.34 -7.68
C GLN A 195 8.80 16.86 -7.70
N THR A 196 9.99 17.45 -7.85
CA THR A 196 10.17 18.90 -7.99
C THR A 196 9.72 19.39 -9.36
N GLY A 197 8.77 20.34 -9.42
CA GLY A 197 8.36 21.01 -10.66
C GLY A 197 6.85 21.07 -10.91
N LYS A 198 6.43 22.03 -11.76
CA LYS A 198 5.04 22.50 -11.91
C LYS A 198 3.98 21.40 -12.16
N GLN A 199 2.97 21.44 -11.30
CA GLN A 199 1.78 20.57 -11.20
C GLN A 199 0.80 20.52 -12.40
N ARG A 200 0.98 21.36 -13.44
CA ARG A 200 -0.13 21.74 -14.33
C ARG A 200 -0.71 20.62 -15.21
N LEU A 201 0.07 19.58 -15.54
CA LEU A 201 -0.41 18.53 -16.47
C LEU A 201 -1.13 17.39 -15.74
N PHE A 202 -0.80 17.13 -14.47
CA PHE A 202 -1.35 16.01 -13.70
C PHE A 202 -2.55 16.40 -12.82
N SER A 203 -2.77 17.70 -12.55
CA SER A 203 -3.87 18.17 -11.69
C SER A 203 -5.28 17.87 -12.24
N ALA A 204 -5.42 17.63 -13.55
CA ALA A 204 -6.69 17.27 -14.17
C ALA A 204 -7.04 15.78 -14.02
N ILE A 205 -6.05 14.93 -13.68
CA ILE A 205 -6.25 13.49 -13.53
C ILE A 205 -6.68 13.20 -12.09
N PRO A 206 -7.82 12.52 -11.86
CA PRO A 206 -8.21 12.14 -10.52
C PRO A 206 -7.15 11.27 -9.83
N GLU A 207 -6.76 11.62 -8.61
CA GLU A 207 -5.72 10.90 -7.83
C GLU A 207 -5.97 9.38 -7.77
N TRP A 208 -7.22 8.94 -7.63
CA TRP A 208 -7.56 7.51 -7.55
C TRP A 208 -7.17 6.73 -8.82
N LEU A 209 -7.15 7.40 -9.98
CA LEU A 209 -6.74 6.79 -11.24
C LEU A 209 -5.21 6.63 -11.28
N ILE A 210 -4.48 7.60 -10.72
CA ILE A 210 -3.02 7.52 -10.57
C ILE A 210 -2.64 6.39 -9.60
N HIS A 211 -3.42 6.22 -8.53
CA HIS A 211 -3.23 5.10 -7.59
C HIS A 211 -3.42 3.72 -8.25
N GLN A 212 -4.13 3.62 -9.37
CA GLN A 212 -4.30 2.34 -10.07
C GLN A 212 -2.96 1.77 -10.53
N VAL A 213 -2.05 2.61 -11.04
CA VAL A 213 -0.72 2.18 -11.49
C VAL A 213 0.07 1.60 -10.32
N SER A 214 0.07 2.29 -9.18
CA SER A 214 0.72 1.81 -7.96
C SER A 214 0.10 0.49 -7.46
N ASN A 215 -1.23 0.36 -7.49
CA ASN A 215 -1.90 -0.89 -7.10
C ASN A 215 -1.51 -2.07 -8.00
N LYS A 216 -1.42 -1.83 -9.30
CA LYS A 216 -1.05 -2.84 -10.30
C LYS A 216 0.36 -3.39 -10.08
N VAL A 217 1.32 -2.52 -9.76
CA VAL A 217 2.70 -2.93 -9.42
C VAL A 217 2.69 -3.93 -8.28
N PHE A 218 2.02 -3.62 -7.16
CA PHE A 218 1.97 -4.53 -6.01
C PHE A 218 1.23 -5.84 -6.29
N GLU A 219 0.19 -5.83 -7.12
CA GLU A 219 -0.54 -7.05 -7.49
C GLU A 219 0.32 -8.04 -8.29
N GLN A 220 1.27 -7.54 -9.08
CA GLN A 220 2.15 -8.37 -9.88
C GLN A 220 3.17 -9.14 -9.03
N ASP A 221 3.58 -8.58 -7.89
CA ASP A 221 4.54 -9.22 -6.99
C ASP A 221 3.87 -10.05 -5.89
N MET A 222 2.67 -9.67 -5.46
CA MET A 222 2.04 -10.18 -4.24
C MET A 222 1.97 -11.71 -4.16
N GLY A 223 1.56 -12.38 -5.24
CA GLY A 223 1.50 -13.85 -5.28
C GLY A 223 2.86 -14.52 -5.13
N PHE A 224 3.89 -13.95 -5.77
CA PHE A 224 5.26 -14.41 -5.66
C PHE A 224 5.84 -14.19 -4.26
N LEU A 225 5.66 -13.00 -3.69
CA LEU A 225 6.20 -12.64 -2.37
C LEU A 225 5.51 -13.41 -1.23
N ALA A 226 4.21 -13.64 -1.32
CA ALA A 226 3.50 -14.51 -0.38
C ALA A 226 4.04 -15.95 -0.42
N SER A 227 4.29 -16.48 -1.62
CA SER A 227 4.86 -17.82 -1.80
C SER A 227 6.31 -17.90 -1.29
N GLN A 228 7.11 -16.85 -1.53
CA GLN A 228 8.48 -16.75 -1.01
C GLN A 228 8.50 -16.71 0.52
N ASN A 229 7.57 -15.95 1.12
CA ASN A 229 7.42 -15.88 2.57
C ASN A 229 7.10 -17.25 3.19
N GLU A 230 6.15 -17.99 2.58
CA GLU A 230 5.83 -19.35 3.00
C GLU A 230 7.04 -20.29 2.89
N ALA A 231 7.76 -20.25 1.76
CA ALA A 231 8.95 -21.08 1.56
C ALA A 231 10.03 -20.77 2.61
N LEU A 232 10.31 -19.50 2.91
CA LEU A 232 11.29 -19.11 3.93
C LEU A 232 10.94 -19.64 5.32
N LEU A 233 9.65 -19.54 5.71
CA LEU A 233 9.19 -20.04 7.01
C LEU A 233 9.25 -21.57 7.06
N ARG A 234 8.90 -22.25 5.96
CA ARG A 234 8.94 -23.72 5.87
C ARG A 234 10.36 -24.27 5.95
N GLU A 235 11.29 -23.68 5.21
CA GLU A 235 12.69 -24.14 5.18
C GLU A 235 13.40 -23.83 6.50
N GLY A 236 13.04 -22.73 7.19
CA GLY A 236 13.51 -22.45 8.55
C GLY A 236 15.01 -22.25 8.67
N VAL A 237 15.69 -21.85 7.59
CA VAL A 237 17.15 -21.62 7.53
C VAL A 237 17.47 -20.17 7.16
N PRO A 238 18.68 -19.66 7.50
CA PRO A 238 19.06 -18.29 7.13
C PRO A 238 19.12 -18.10 5.62
N THR A 239 18.89 -16.87 5.13
CA THR A 239 18.79 -16.63 3.69
C THR A 239 20.07 -16.94 2.93
N GLY A 240 21.25 -16.87 3.57
CA GLY A 240 22.52 -17.24 2.95
C GLY A 240 22.66 -18.72 2.58
N ARG A 241 21.77 -19.60 3.07
CA ARG A 241 21.70 -21.01 2.65
C ARG A 241 20.70 -21.27 1.53
N LEU A 242 19.76 -20.34 1.30
CA LEU A 242 18.68 -20.47 0.31
C LEU A 242 18.96 -19.65 -0.94
N TYR A 243 19.57 -18.49 -0.78
CA TYR A 243 19.72 -17.50 -1.85
C TYR A 243 21.12 -17.51 -2.42
N LEU A 244 21.19 -17.41 -3.75
CA LEU A 244 22.40 -16.98 -4.43
C LEU A 244 22.33 -15.45 -4.60
N ASN A 245 23.16 -14.71 -3.84
CA ASN A 245 23.23 -13.25 -3.98
C ASN A 245 24.31 -12.86 -5.00
N LEU A 246 23.92 -12.22 -6.09
CA LEU A 246 24.82 -11.72 -7.12
C LEU A 246 25.19 -10.26 -6.84
N LYS A 247 26.45 -9.91 -7.07
CA LYS A 247 26.92 -8.50 -6.97
C LYS A 247 26.26 -7.58 -8.00
N SER A 248 25.71 -8.14 -9.08
CA SER A 248 25.07 -7.42 -10.17
C SER A 248 23.57 -7.15 -9.95
N SER A 249 22.98 -7.59 -8.84
CA SER A 249 21.54 -7.43 -8.55
C SER A 249 21.22 -7.29 -7.06
N ASP A 250 21.87 -8.06 -6.19
CA ASP A 250 21.35 -8.34 -4.84
C ASP A 250 22.09 -7.62 -3.70
N VAL A 251 22.93 -6.62 -4.02
CA VAL A 251 23.81 -6.00 -3.02
C VAL A 251 23.02 -5.36 -1.88
N LEU A 252 21.97 -4.59 -2.18
CA LEU A 252 21.15 -3.91 -1.16
C LEU A 252 20.37 -4.93 -0.30
N VAL A 253 19.81 -5.95 -0.94
CA VAL A 253 19.12 -7.07 -0.26
C VAL A 253 20.05 -7.79 0.72
N LEU A 254 21.27 -8.10 0.26
CA LEU A 254 22.29 -8.75 1.09
C LEU A 254 22.69 -7.87 2.28
N GLU A 255 22.87 -6.56 2.08
CA GLU A 255 23.18 -5.64 3.17
C GLU A 255 22.04 -5.56 4.20
N TYR A 256 20.78 -5.59 3.77
CA TYR A 256 19.64 -5.63 4.68
C TYR A 256 19.60 -6.92 5.51
N ARG A 257 19.79 -8.08 4.88
CA ARG A 257 19.82 -9.37 5.60
C ARG A 257 21.00 -9.49 6.57
N LYS A 258 22.16 -8.91 6.23
CA LYS A 258 23.30 -8.79 7.15
C LYS A 258 23.06 -7.79 8.28
N TRP A 259 22.34 -6.71 8.01
CA TRP A 259 21.93 -5.77 9.05
C TRP A 259 21.01 -6.45 10.07
N LEU A 260 20.05 -7.28 9.61
CA LEU A 260 19.22 -8.11 10.49
C LEU A 260 20.04 -9.09 11.34
N ASP A 261 21.13 -9.68 10.81
CA ASP A 261 22.03 -10.51 11.64
C ASP A 261 22.64 -9.74 12.82
N LYS A 262 22.87 -8.43 12.65
CA LYS A 262 23.51 -7.59 13.68
C LYS A 262 22.53 -7.08 14.73
N VAL A 263 21.30 -6.73 14.33
CA VAL A 263 20.35 -6.03 15.21
C VAL A 263 19.02 -6.75 15.44
N GLY A 264 18.78 -7.85 14.72
CA GLY A 264 17.51 -8.58 14.73
C GLY A 264 17.16 -9.22 16.07
N HIS A 265 18.14 -9.46 16.95
CA HIS A 265 17.92 -10.05 18.29
C HIS A 265 16.96 -9.26 19.19
N GLY A 266 16.74 -7.97 18.90
CA GLY A 266 15.75 -7.14 19.61
C GLY A 266 14.32 -7.24 19.06
N MET A 267 14.10 -8.01 17.99
CA MET A 267 12.80 -8.20 17.34
C MET A 267 12.13 -9.50 17.81
N PRO A 268 10.78 -9.60 17.79
CA PRO A 268 10.08 -10.83 18.14
C PRO A 268 10.51 -12.04 17.29
N TYR A 269 10.84 -11.79 16.02
CA TYR A 269 11.40 -12.74 15.08
C TYR A 269 12.11 -11.98 13.94
N TYR A 270 13.05 -12.63 13.26
CA TYR A 270 13.74 -12.10 12.09
C TYR A 270 14.40 -13.22 11.29
N ILE A 271 14.64 -12.99 10.00
CA ILE A 271 15.43 -13.90 9.16
C ILE A 271 16.55 -13.10 8.51
N GLY A 272 17.77 -13.28 9.01
CA GLY A 272 18.98 -12.65 8.50
C GLY A 272 19.72 -13.54 7.50
N HIS A 273 20.92 -13.11 7.12
CA HIS A 273 21.75 -13.82 6.15
C HIS A 273 22.41 -15.07 6.77
N ARG A 274 22.83 -14.98 8.04
CA ARG A 274 23.51 -16.07 8.78
C ARG A 274 22.78 -16.52 10.03
N SER A 275 21.86 -15.72 10.54
CA SER A 275 21.10 -15.97 11.76
C SER A 275 19.61 -15.77 11.53
N LEU A 276 18.80 -16.37 12.38
CA LEU A 276 17.36 -16.18 12.36
C LEU A 276 16.77 -16.43 13.76
N SER A 277 15.60 -15.88 13.99
CA SER A 277 14.71 -16.21 15.09
C SER A 277 13.33 -16.35 14.47
N LEU A 278 12.73 -17.55 14.51
CA LEU A 278 11.40 -17.77 13.95
C LEU A 278 10.30 -17.28 14.90
N PRO A 279 9.11 -16.94 14.39
CA PRO A 279 7.99 -16.60 15.25
C PRO A 279 7.54 -17.81 16.08
N ALA A 280 7.13 -17.57 17.34
CA ALA A 280 6.72 -18.61 18.27
C ALA A 280 5.40 -19.32 17.89
N LYS A 281 4.55 -18.65 17.12
CA LYS A 281 3.36 -19.23 16.48
C LYS A 281 3.60 -19.21 14.99
N GLU A 282 2.97 -20.09 14.22
CA GLU A 282 2.99 -19.96 12.75
C GLU A 282 2.12 -18.78 12.32
N ALA A 283 2.53 -18.12 11.23
CA ALA A 283 1.70 -17.06 10.68
C ALA A 283 0.45 -17.71 10.11
N LEU A 284 -0.73 -17.18 10.44
CA LEU A 284 -1.94 -17.54 9.70
C LEU A 284 -1.83 -16.85 8.35
N LEU A 285 -1.09 -17.48 7.43
CA LEU A 285 -1.00 -17.08 6.04
C LEU A 285 -2.42 -17.28 5.50
N GLU A 286 -3.15 -16.18 5.35
CA GLU A 286 -4.28 -16.14 4.42
C GLU A 286 -3.65 -16.49 3.07
N ALA A 287 -3.76 -17.77 2.69
CA ALA A 287 -3.10 -18.29 1.50
C ALA A 287 -3.44 -17.35 0.35
N SER A 288 -2.46 -16.58 -0.13
CA SER A 288 -2.57 -15.91 -1.41
C SER A 288 -2.47 -17.04 -2.41
N PRO A 289 -3.60 -17.54 -2.94
CA PRO A 289 -3.56 -18.85 -3.52
C PRO A 289 -2.75 -18.70 -4.83
N ALA A 290 -1.78 -19.59 -5.04
CA ALA A 290 -0.92 -19.57 -6.21
C ALA A 290 -1.63 -20.28 -7.39
N GLY A 291 -1.45 -19.76 -8.61
CA GLY A 291 -2.03 -20.33 -9.83
C GLY A 291 -3.27 -19.56 -10.35
N PHE A 292 -3.73 -19.93 -11.54
CA PHE A 292 -4.75 -19.19 -12.29
C PHE A 292 -6.10 -19.12 -11.56
N LEU A 293 -6.63 -20.26 -11.09
CA LEU A 293 -7.94 -20.33 -10.40
C LEU A 293 -7.94 -19.51 -9.10
N ALA A 294 -6.84 -19.58 -8.39
CA ALA A 294 -6.61 -18.83 -7.17
C ALA A 294 -6.50 -17.31 -7.38
N SER A 295 -5.80 -16.89 -8.45
CA SER A 295 -5.75 -15.49 -8.88
C SER A 295 -7.13 -14.97 -9.28
N THR A 296 -7.96 -15.81 -9.93
CA THR A 296 -9.34 -15.42 -10.27
C THR A 296 -10.22 -15.25 -9.03
N ALA A 297 -10.08 -16.14 -8.03
CA ALA A 297 -10.86 -16.07 -6.79
C ALA A 297 -10.52 -14.82 -5.95
N SER A 298 -9.24 -14.46 -5.85
CA SER A 298 -8.76 -13.25 -5.15
C SER A 298 -9.01 -11.95 -5.93
N SER A 299 -9.22 -12.04 -7.25
CA SER A 299 -9.43 -10.86 -8.10
C SER A 299 -10.75 -10.12 -7.85
N GLN A 300 -11.75 -10.79 -7.30
CA GLN A 300 -13.05 -10.20 -7.00
C GLN A 300 -13.27 -10.13 -5.49
N PRO A 301 -13.80 -9.02 -4.96
CA PRO A 301 -14.12 -8.95 -3.55
C PRO A 301 -15.28 -9.90 -3.24
N VAL A 302 -15.05 -10.87 -2.35
CA VAL A 302 -16.06 -11.86 -1.92
C VAL A 302 -17.19 -11.14 -1.17
N LYS A 303 -18.46 -11.45 -1.42
CA LYS A 303 -19.58 -10.83 -0.67
C LYS A 303 -19.48 -11.16 0.83
N GLY A 304 -19.64 -10.14 1.67
CA GLY A 304 -19.61 -10.30 3.14
C GLY A 304 -20.91 -10.89 3.68
N ALA A 305 -20.88 -11.34 4.93
CA ALA A 305 -22.09 -11.66 5.69
C ALA A 305 -22.94 -10.38 5.92
N LEU A 306 -24.22 -10.57 6.29
CA LEU A 306 -25.24 -9.53 6.49
C LEU A 306 -24.66 -8.23 7.11
N GLY A 307 -24.61 -7.16 6.32
CA GLY A 307 -24.13 -5.82 6.72
C GLY A 307 -22.74 -5.45 6.18
N GLY A 308 -21.91 -6.41 5.77
CA GLY A 308 -20.66 -6.17 5.06
C GLY A 308 -20.86 -6.23 3.54
N LEU A 309 -20.39 -5.22 2.80
CA LEU A 309 -20.40 -5.26 1.33
C LEU A 309 -19.53 -6.42 0.80
N PHE A 310 -18.41 -6.72 1.49
CA PHE A 310 -17.44 -7.74 1.11
C PHE A 310 -16.80 -8.41 2.36
N ALA A 311 -16.35 -9.67 2.26
CA ALA A 311 -15.58 -10.39 3.28
C ALA A 311 -14.09 -10.02 3.18
N ALA A 312 -13.43 -9.76 4.32
CA ALA A 312 -12.07 -9.24 4.35
C ALA A 312 -11.07 -10.21 3.69
N ASP A 313 -10.35 -9.72 2.68
CA ASP A 313 -9.35 -10.48 1.94
C ASP A 313 -8.21 -9.53 1.50
N LEU A 314 -7.05 -9.64 2.14
CA LEU A 314 -5.89 -8.79 1.85
C LEU A 314 -5.27 -9.04 0.47
N THR A 315 -5.63 -10.14 -0.18
CA THR A 315 -5.22 -10.38 -1.56
C THR A 315 -6.00 -9.49 -2.53
N ASN A 316 -7.18 -8.97 -2.14
CA ASN A 316 -8.00 -8.12 -2.99
C ASN A 316 -7.71 -6.62 -2.82
N ARG A 317 -7.61 -5.89 -3.95
CA ARG A 317 -7.35 -4.44 -4.02
C ARG A 317 -8.26 -3.60 -3.13
N TYR A 318 -9.54 -3.95 -3.04
CA TYR A 318 -10.50 -3.19 -2.22
C TYR A 318 -10.05 -3.14 -0.75
N PHE A 319 -9.70 -4.29 -0.19
CA PHE A 319 -9.29 -4.39 1.21
C PHE A 319 -7.85 -3.95 1.44
N ARG A 320 -6.94 -4.24 0.50
CA ARG A 320 -5.56 -3.78 0.63
C ARG A 320 -5.45 -2.26 0.58
N HIS A 321 -6.26 -1.57 -0.22
CA HIS A 321 -6.07 -0.15 -0.54
C HIS A 321 -7.33 0.71 -0.36
N VAL A 322 -8.45 0.39 -1.03
CA VAL A 322 -9.61 1.30 -1.12
C VAL A 322 -10.22 1.60 0.24
N VAL A 323 -10.33 0.60 1.12
CA VAL A 323 -10.84 0.82 2.49
C VAL A 323 -9.92 1.69 3.34
N HIS A 324 -8.65 1.83 2.97
CA HIS A 324 -7.65 2.62 3.71
C HIS A 324 -7.43 4.01 3.09
N CYS A 325 -7.60 4.16 1.78
CA CYS A 325 -7.43 5.43 1.06
C CYS A 325 -8.74 6.23 0.97
N SER A 326 -8.79 7.41 1.58
CA SER A 326 -9.98 8.28 1.59
C SER A 326 -10.44 8.68 0.18
N LYS A 327 -9.51 9.00 -0.71
CA LYS A 327 -9.78 9.40 -2.11
C LYS A 327 -10.41 8.28 -2.91
N CYS A 328 -9.82 7.08 -2.89
CA CYS A 328 -10.36 5.90 -3.57
C CYS A 328 -11.69 5.45 -2.97
N ARG A 329 -11.85 5.53 -1.64
CA ARG A 329 -13.11 5.22 -0.95
C ARG A 329 -14.24 6.17 -1.35
N ALA A 330 -13.97 7.48 -1.38
CA ALA A 330 -14.93 8.48 -1.81
C ALA A 330 -15.31 8.30 -3.29
N ALA A 331 -14.33 8.05 -4.16
CA ALA A 331 -14.58 7.73 -5.57
C ALA A 331 -15.47 6.49 -5.71
N PHE A 332 -15.17 5.40 -5.00
CA PHE A 332 -15.97 4.18 -4.99
C PHE A 332 -17.41 4.44 -4.52
N GLN A 333 -17.61 5.17 -3.42
CA GLN A 333 -18.94 5.52 -2.91
C GLN A 333 -19.74 6.36 -3.91
N LYS A 334 -19.10 7.36 -4.53
CA LYS A 334 -19.73 8.20 -5.56
C LYS A 334 -20.14 7.38 -6.78
N LEU A 335 -19.26 6.53 -7.29
CA LEU A 335 -19.54 5.64 -8.43
C LEU A 335 -20.65 4.65 -8.10
N LYS A 336 -20.70 4.11 -6.88
CA LYS A 336 -21.80 3.24 -6.43
C LYS A 336 -23.13 3.98 -6.33
N SER A 337 -23.13 5.22 -5.87
CA SER A 337 -24.32 6.06 -5.83
C SER A 337 -24.82 6.37 -7.25
N MET A 338 -23.92 6.75 -8.15
CA MET A 338 -24.24 6.99 -9.56
C MET A 338 -24.78 5.73 -10.24
N GLN A 339 -24.15 4.57 -10.00
CA GLN A 339 -24.61 3.27 -10.49
C GLN A 339 -26.06 2.98 -10.07
N LYS A 340 -26.40 3.17 -8.79
CA LYS A 340 -27.77 2.96 -8.29
C LYS A 340 -28.75 3.93 -8.95
N LEU A 341 -28.39 5.21 -9.07
CA LEU A 341 -29.23 6.22 -9.71
C LEU A 341 -29.46 5.92 -11.20
N SER A 342 -28.42 5.48 -11.92
CA SER A 342 -28.51 5.08 -13.33
C SER A 342 -29.41 3.86 -13.54
N ILE A 343 -29.41 2.89 -12.62
CA ILE A 343 -30.35 1.75 -12.66
C ILE A 343 -31.78 2.25 -12.51
N ILE A 344 -32.05 3.10 -11.50
CA ILE A 344 -33.39 3.67 -11.28
C ILE A 344 -33.83 4.47 -12.50
N LEU A 345 -32.96 5.32 -13.05
CA LEU A 345 -33.25 6.14 -14.23
C LEU A 345 -33.54 5.28 -15.45
N ALA A 346 -32.74 4.23 -15.70
CA ALA A 346 -32.97 3.30 -16.81
C ALA A 346 -34.32 2.59 -16.68
N LEU A 347 -34.67 2.11 -15.48
CA LEU A 347 -35.96 1.45 -15.22
C LEU A 347 -37.15 2.41 -15.43
N VAL A 348 -37.07 3.62 -14.87
CA VAL A 348 -38.09 4.65 -15.05
C VAL A 348 -38.24 5.05 -16.52
N SER A 349 -37.13 5.18 -17.25
CA SER A 349 -37.13 5.48 -18.69
C SER A 349 -37.77 4.38 -19.53
N VAL A 350 -37.53 3.11 -19.20
CA VAL A 350 -38.17 1.96 -19.86
C VAL A 350 -39.68 1.97 -19.61
N ILE A 351 -40.11 2.14 -18.36
CA ILE A 351 -41.54 2.22 -17.99
C ILE A 351 -42.21 3.40 -18.70
N SER A 352 -41.57 4.58 -18.69
CA SER A 352 -42.05 5.78 -19.40
C SER A 352 -42.20 5.53 -20.91
N ALA A 353 -41.24 4.88 -21.55
CA ALA A 353 -41.30 4.58 -22.98
C ALA A 353 -42.47 3.65 -23.35
N LEU A 354 -42.84 2.72 -22.45
CA LEU A 354 -43.98 1.81 -22.62
C LEU A 354 -45.34 2.52 -22.46
N ILE A 355 -45.46 3.44 -21.51
CA ILE A 355 -46.72 4.13 -21.18
C ILE A 355 -47.00 5.31 -22.13
N VAL A 356 -45.96 6.02 -22.57
CA VAL A 356 -46.12 7.23 -23.37
C VAL A 356 -46.60 6.90 -24.80
N LEU A 357 -47.76 7.44 -25.15
CA LEU A 357 -48.42 7.25 -26.47
C LEU A 357 -47.86 8.19 -27.55
N ARG A 358 -47.34 9.36 -27.16
CA ARG A 358 -46.81 10.36 -28.11
C ARG A 358 -45.37 10.02 -28.51
N ARG A 359 -45.14 9.83 -29.82
CA ARG A 359 -43.82 9.52 -30.43
C ARG A 359 -42.62 10.35 -29.91
N PRO A 360 -42.66 11.69 -29.81
CA PRO A 360 -41.49 12.46 -29.39
C PRO A 360 -41.05 12.16 -27.94
N TRP A 361 -42.01 12.04 -27.02
CA TRP A 361 -41.74 11.75 -25.61
C TRP A 361 -41.28 10.31 -25.38
N ARG A 362 -41.74 9.38 -26.23
CA ARG A 362 -41.23 8.00 -26.26
C ARG A 362 -39.75 7.97 -26.68
N LEU A 363 -39.38 8.76 -27.70
CA LEU A 363 -37.99 8.86 -28.17
C LEU A 363 -37.07 9.45 -27.08
N VAL A 364 -37.51 10.51 -26.39
CA VAL A 364 -36.79 11.09 -25.25
C VAL A 364 -36.56 10.05 -24.15
N SER A 365 -37.58 9.27 -23.81
CA SER A 365 -37.47 8.22 -22.78
C SER A 365 -36.43 7.16 -23.16
N VAL A 366 -36.40 6.74 -24.43
CA VAL A 366 -35.39 5.80 -24.94
C VAL A 366 -33.98 6.40 -24.89
N VAL A 367 -33.80 7.66 -25.30
CA VAL A 367 -32.48 8.33 -25.25
C VAL A 367 -31.97 8.43 -23.82
N VAL A 368 -32.81 8.86 -22.88
CA VAL A 368 -32.45 8.95 -21.46
C VAL A 368 -32.09 7.57 -20.91
N GLY A 369 -32.86 6.53 -21.24
CA GLY A 369 -32.56 5.15 -20.86
C GLY A 369 -31.21 4.66 -21.40
N SER A 370 -30.92 4.92 -22.67
CA SER A 370 -29.64 4.57 -23.30
C SER A 370 -28.45 5.29 -22.64
N VAL A 371 -28.58 6.58 -22.35
CA VAL A 371 -27.56 7.34 -21.61
C VAL A 371 -27.38 6.78 -20.20
N ALA A 372 -28.47 6.45 -19.50
CA ALA A 372 -28.40 5.86 -18.18
C ALA A 372 -27.67 4.51 -18.18
N LEU A 373 -27.92 3.65 -19.18
CA LEU A 373 -27.21 2.37 -19.36
C LEU A 373 -25.72 2.58 -19.68
N ALA A 374 -25.37 3.58 -20.50
CA ALA A 374 -23.98 3.92 -20.77
C ALA A 374 -23.25 4.39 -19.51
N VAL A 375 -23.88 5.26 -18.70
CA VAL A 375 -23.32 5.70 -17.42
C VAL A 375 -23.19 4.52 -16.45
N LEU A 376 -24.18 3.62 -16.40
CA LEU A 376 -24.12 2.39 -15.60
C LEU A 376 -22.91 1.53 -15.98
N TYR A 377 -22.68 1.31 -17.27
CA TYR A 377 -21.53 0.55 -17.77
C TYR A 377 -20.20 1.22 -17.38
N LEU A 378 -20.07 2.53 -17.60
CA LEU A 378 -18.87 3.29 -17.24
C LEU A 378 -18.61 3.25 -15.72
N CYS A 379 -19.65 3.38 -14.90
CA CYS A 379 -19.53 3.26 -13.45
C CYS A 379 -19.07 1.86 -13.05
N GLN A 380 -19.60 0.81 -13.69
CA GLN A 380 -19.18 -0.57 -13.41
C GLN A 380 -17.71 -0.80 -13.78
N GLN A 381 -17.25 -0.28 -14.92
CA GLN A 381 -15.84 -0.38 -15.32
C GLN A 381 -14.92 0.35 -14.33
N ALA A 382 -15.28 1.58 -13.93
CA ALA A 382 -14.51 2.33 -12.94
C ALA A 382 -14.51 1.66 -11.56
N ILE A 383 -15.64 1.05 -11.14
CA ILE A 383 -15.71 0.26 -9.90
C ILE A 383 -14.80 -0.97 -9.99
N ASN A 384 -14.78 -1.67 -11.12
CA ASN A 384 -13.86 -2.79 -11.33
C ASN A 384 -12.42 -2.31 -11.20
N MET A 385 -12.05 -1.20 -11.86
CA MET A 385 -10.72 -0.60 -11.71
C MET A 385 -10.36 -0.24 -10.26
N LEU A 386 -11.32 0.02 -9.37
CA LEU A 386 -11.05 0.26 -7.96
C LEU A 386 -10.98 -1.01 -7.13
N THR A 387 -11.72 -2.06 -7.50
CA THR A 387 -11.99 -3.20 -6.61
C THR A 387 -11.42 -4.54 -7.08
N THR A 388 -11.05 -4.66 -8.35
CA THR A 388 -10.59 -5.92 -8.93
C THR A 388 -9.10 -5.90 -9.19
N ASN A 389 -8.41 -6.96 -8.79
CA ASN A 389 -6.99 -7.10 -9.10
C ASN A 389 -6.78 -7.28 -10.61
N GLU A 390 -5.64 -6.80 -11.09
CA GLU A 390 -5.15 -7.17 -12.41
C GLU A 390 -4.47 -8.54 -12.32
N MET A 391 -5.00 -9.50 -13.06
CA MET A 391 -4.36 -10.81 -13.21
C MET A 391 -3.36 -10.74 -14.35
N ARG A 392 -2.10 -11.03 -14.05
CA ARG A 392 -1.08 -11.18 -15.09
C ARG A 392 -1.40 -12.44 -15.90
N THR A 393 -1.86 -12.27 -17.14
CA THR A 393 -1.81 -13.37 -18.10
C THR A 393 -0.35 -13.59 -18.45
N HIS A 394 0.25 -14.69 -17.98
CA HIS A 394 1.57 -15.10 -18.48
C HIS A 394 1.50 -15.10 -20.01
N ARG A 395 2.39 -14.36 -20.68
CA ARG A 395 2.58 -14.55 -22.12
C ARG A 395 2.94 -16.02 -22.28
N LYS A 396 2.04 -16.82 -22.87
CA LYS A 396 2.45 -18.08 -23.47
C LYS A 396 3.47 -17.68 -24.53
N THR A 397 4.73 -17.94 -24.26
CA THR A 397 5.76 -17.88 -25.29
C THR A 397 5.31 -18.82 -26.41
N VAL A 398 5.06 -18.24 -27.59
CA VAL A 398 4.93 -18.97 -28.86
C VAL A 398 6.31 -19.49 -29.24
#